data_AF-A0A924T645-F1
#
_entry.id   AF-A0A924T645-F1
#
_cell.length_a   1.000
_cell.length_b   1.000
_cell.length_c   1.000
_cell.angle_alpha   90.00
_cell.angle_beta   90.00
_cell.angle_gamma   90.00
#
_symmetry.space_group_name_H-M   'P 1'
#
loop_
_entity.id
_entity.type
_entity.pdbx_description
1 polymer ?
#
loop_
_entity_poly.entity_id
_entity_poly.type
_entity_poly.pdbx_seq_one_letter_code
_entity_poly.pdbx_strand_id
1 'polypeptide(L)' 'MSMQNASDAVVIGQSTKDGVAAALGAATVVRFDSGFEVWLYRANPSSEAATKAEFVILFAPSGVVKKTRLSPAI' A
#
# COMPACT_ATOMS: atom_id res chain seq x y z
N MET A 1 12.36 -0.56 4.40
CA MET A 1 11.86 -0.61 3.01
C MET A 1 11.45 0.79 2.60
N SER A 2 11.91 1.29 1.44
CA SER A 2 11.43 2.59 0.92
C SER A 2 10.04 2.41 0.29
N MET A 3 9.23 3.46 0.29
CA MET A 3 7.88 3.39 -0.29
C MET A 3 7.91 3.27 -1.83
N GLN A 4 9.00 3.71 -2.47
CA GLN A 4 9.20 3.48 -3.91
C GLN A 4 9.37 2.00 -4.24
N ASN A 5 10.24 1.27 -3.53
CA ASN A 5 10.41 -0.17 -3.73
C ASN A 5 9.12 -0.94 -3.46
N ALA A 6 8.32 -0.48 -2.49
CA ALA A 6 7.00 -1.05 -2.22
C ALA A 6 6.02 -0.83 -3.38
N SER A 7 6.05 0.34 -4.03
CA SER A 7 5.25 0.63 -5.21
C SER A 7 5.65 -0.23 -6.41
N ASP A 8 6.94 -0.43 -6.64
CA ASP A 8 7.43 -1.19 -7.79
C ASP A 8 7.08 -2.68 -7.70
N ALA A 9 6.83 -3.20 -6.49
CA ALA A 9 6.39 -4.57 -6.24
C ALA A 9 4.89 -4.81 -6.50
N VAL A 10 4.09 -3.77 -6.75
CA VAL A 10 2.63 -3.86 -6.85
C VAL A 10 2.16 -3.49 -8.26
N VAL A 11 1.54 -4.45 -8.95
CA VAL A 11 1.02 -4.29 -10.31
C VAL A 11 -0.50 -4.20 -10.31
N ILE A 12 -1.02 -3.08 -10.81
CA ILE A 12 -2.46 -2.83 -10.95
C ILE A 12 -3.08 -3.90 -11.85
N GLY A 13 -4.21 -4.48 -11.42
CA GLY A 13 -4.95 -5.51 -12.17
C GLY A 13 -4.38 -6.92 -12.05
N GLN A 14 -3.22 -7.11 -11.41
CA GLN A 14 -2.57 -8.43 -11.28
C GLN A 14 -2.27 -8.79 -9.84
N SER A 15 -1.71 -7.86 -9.05
CA SER A 15 -1.40 -8.12 -7.65
C SER A 15 -2.65 -8.37 -6.82
N THR A 16 -2.59 -9.38 -5.95
CA THR A 16 -3.66 -9.75 -5.01
C THR A 16 -3.33 -9.27 -3.60
N LYS A 17 -4.33 -9.20 -2.71
CA LYS A 17 -4.14 -8.90 -1.29
C LYS A 17 -3.05 -9.78 -0.66
N ASP A 18 -3.08 -11.08 -0.91
CA ASP A 18 -2.12 -12.03 -0.34
C ASP A 18 -0.70 -11.81 -0.88
N GLY A 19 -0.57 -11.55 -2.19
CA GLY A 19 0.73 -11.24 -2.79
C GLY A 19 1.33 -9.94 -2.25
N VAL A 20 0.48 -8.92 -2.04
CA VAL A 20 0.91 -7.65 -1.45
C VAL A 20 1.28 -7.84 0.03
N ALA A 21 0.50 -8.59 0.81
CA ALA A 21 0.82 -8.88 2.21
C ALA A 21 2.13 -9.66 2.36
N ALA A 22 2.38 -10.63 1.47
CA ALA A 22 3.62 -11.41 1.47
C ALA A 22 4.83 -10.53 1.12
N ALA A 23 4.69 -9.58 0.20
CA ALA A 23 5.78 -8.74 -0.26
C ALA A 23 6.06 -7.53 0.65
N LEU A 24 5.02 -6.88 1.17
CA LEU A 24 5.13 -5.62 1.92
C LEU A 24 4.90 -5.79 3.43
N GLY A 25 4.32 -6.92 3.86
CA GLY A 25 3.96 -7.16 5.24
C GLY A 25 2.70 -6.42 5.69
N ALA A 26 2.59 -6.21 7.00
CA ALA A 26 1.41 -5.64 7.64
C ALA A 26 1.15 -4.19 7.21
N ALA A 27 -0.12 -3.89 6.91
CA ALA A 27 -0.61 -2.58 6.53
C ALA A 27 -1.62 -2.04 7.55
N THR A 28 -1.84 -0.73 7.54
CA THR A 28 -3.09 -0.18 8.08
C THR A 28 -4.21 -0.46 7.08
N VAL A 29 -5.23 -1.20 7.48
CA VAL A 29 -6.32 -1.63 6.58
C VAL A 29 -7.61 -0.91 6.92
N VAL A 30 -8.23 -0.30 5.92
CA VAL A 30 -9.58 0.26 5.97
C VAL A 30 -10.45 -0.54 5.01
N ARG A 31 -11.56 -1.11 5.52
CA ARG A 31 -12.52 -1.88 4.74
C ARG A 31 -13.79 -1.08 4.54
N PHE A 32 -14.38 -1.18 3.35
CA PHE A 32 -15.66 -0.56 3.02
C PHE A 32 -16.72 -1.64 2.80
N ASP A 33 -17.97 -1.37 3.17
CA ASP A 33 -19.10 -2.31 3.00
C ASP A 33 -19.35 -2.69 1.53
N SER A 34 -18.87 -1.87 0.59
CA SER A 34 -18.86 -2.17 -0.84
C SER A 34 -17.89 -3.27 -1.27
N GLY A 35 -17.11 -3.83 -0.33
CA GLY A 35 -16.09 -4.84 -0.55
C GLY A 35 -14.72 -4.29 -0.98
N PHE A 36 -14.61 -2.98 -1.21
CA PHE A 36 -13.33 -2.33 -1.43
C PHE A 36 -12.50 -2.30 -0.16
N GLU A 37 -11.18 -2.35 -0.30
CA GLU A 37 -10.26 -2.18 0.82
C GLU A 37 -9.14 -1.22 0.46
N VAL A 38 -8.77 -0.37 1.40
CA VAL A 38 -7.60 0.50 1.30
C VAL A 38 -6.55 0.04 2.29
N TRP A 39 -5.35 -0.21 1.78
CA TRP A 39 -4.18 -0.53 2.58
C TRP A 39 -3.20 0.63 2.52
N LEU A 40 -2.72 1.03 3.69
CA LEU A 40 -1.78 2.15 3.86
C LEU A 40 -0.49 1.66 4.52
N TYR A 41 0.62 1.95 3.84
CA TYR A 41 1.98 1.76 4.31
C TYR A 41 2.62 3.12 4.56
N ARG A 42 3.25 3.28 5.72
CA ARG A 42 3.96 4.50 6.12
C ARG A 42 5.41 4.17 6.42
N ALA A 43 6.32 5.07 6.06
CA ALA A 43 7.70 4.98 6.53
C ALA A 43 7.74 5.13 8.07
N ASN A 44 8.66 4.40 8.71
CA ASN A 44 8.74 4.33 10.18
C ASN A 44 9.00 5.73 10.78
N PRO A 45 8.20 6.20 11.75
CA PRO A 45 8.34 7.54 12.33
C PRO A 45 9.63 7.78 13.14
N SER A 46 10.42 6.74 13.45
CA SER A 46 11.63 6.85 14.28
C SER A 46 12.89 7.33 13.55
N SER A 47 12.79 7.70 12.27
CA SER A 47 13.88 8.40 11.57
C SER A 47 13.43 9.82 11.28
N GLU A 48 14.00 10.80 11.98
CA GLU A 48 13.71 12.23 11.78
C GLU A 48 14.04 12.72 10.34
N ALA A 49 14.77 11.90 9.57
CA ALA A 49 15.07 12.14 8.16
C ALA A 49 14.16 11.38 7.17
N ALA A 50 13.28 10.49 7.65
CA ALA A 50 12.25 9.86 6.83
C ALA A 50 10.99 10.71 6.90
N THR A 51 11.05 11.85 6.22
CA THR A 51 9.91 12.63 5.77
C THR A 51 8.79 11.64 5.38
N LYS A 52 7.55 11.86 5.86
CA LYS A 52 6.41 10.92 5.88
C LYS A 52 5.94 10.44 4.49
N ALA A 53 6.73 9.61 3.81
CA ALA A 53 6.32 9.00 2.56
C ALA A 53 5.21 7.96 2.85
N GLU A 54 4.13 8.03 2.07
CA GLU A 54 2.97 7.15 2.22
C GLU A 54 2.73 6.39 0.92
N PHE A 55 2.46 5.10 1.04
CA PHE A 55 2.03 4.25 -0.07
C PHE A 55 0.64 3.69 0.20
N VAL A 56 -0.30 4.01 -0.68
CA VAL A 56 -1.71 3.65 -0.57
C VAL A 56 -2.08 2.71 -1.70
N ILE A 57 -2.78 1.63 -1.37
CA ILE A 57 -3.26 0.63 -2.33
C ILE A 57 -4.77 0.49 -2.13
N LEU A 58 -5.51 0.56 -3.23
CA LEU A 58 -6.94 0.25 -3.27
C LEU A 58 -7.12 -1.12 -3.92
N PHE A 59 -7.77 -2.03 -3.20
CA PHE A 59 -8.22 -3.32 -3.70
C PHE A 59 -9.70 -3.25 -4.08
N ALA A 60 -10.04 -3.89 -5.19
CA ALA A 60 -11.42 -4.17 -5.56
C ALA A 60 -12.02 -5.28 -4.67
N PRO A 61 -13.34 -5.47 -4.69
CA PRO A 61 -14.01 -6.58 -4.00
C PRO A 61 -13.47 -7.97 -4.39
N SER A 62 -12.92 -8.10 -5.60
CA SER A 62 -12.24 -9.32 -6.07
C SER A 62 -10.92 -9.63 -5.35
N GLY A 63 -10.41 -8.71 -4.53
CA GLY A 63 -9.10 -8.87 -3.89
C GLY A 63 -7.90 -8.46 -4.76
N VAL A 64 -8.15 -7.90 -5.94
CA VAL A 64 -7.11 -7.45 -6.88
C VAL A 64 -6.87 -5.95 -6.73
N VAL A 65 -5.60 -5.53 -6.86
CA VAL A 65 -5.22 -4.12 -6.85
C VAL A 65 -5.90 -3.38 -7.99
N LYS A 66 -6.68 -2.36 -7.64
CA LYS A 66 -7.37 -1.48 -8.59
C LYS A 66 -6.61 -0.16 -8.80
N LYS A 67 -5.93 0.35 -7.77
CA LYS A 67 -5.19 1.61 -7.84
C LYS A 67 -4.09 1.66 -6.79
N THR A 68 -3.00 2.33 -7.11
CA THR A 68 -1.94 2.68 -6.16
C THR A 68 -1.71 4.19 -6.14
N ARG A 69 -1.18 4.70 -5.04
CA ARG A 69 -0.73 6.09 -4.90
C ARG A 69 0.48 6.14 -4.00
N LEU A 70 1.59 6.67 -4.52
CA LEU A 70 2.78 7.00 -3.75
C LEU A 70 2.77 8.51 -3.47
N SER A 71 2.81 8.90 -2.21
CA SER A 71 3.01 10.30 -1.82
C SER A 71 4.46 10.47 -1.39
N PRO A 72 5.24 11.28 -2.12
CA PRO A 72 6.53 11.70 -1.62
C PRO A 72 6.30 12.57 -0.40
N ALA A 73 7.32 12.57 0.44
CA ALA A 73 7.32 13.40 1.61
C ALA A 73 7.82 14.80 1.24
N ILE A 74 7.14 15.82 1.77
CA ILE A 74 7.35 17.25 1.42
C ILE A 74 8.68 17.75 1.96
#